data_AF-A0A7Z8L727-F1
#
_entry.id   AF-A0A7Z8L727-F1
#
_cell.length_a   1.000
_cell.length_b   1.000
_cell.length_c   1.000
_cell.angle_alpha   90.00
_cell.angle_beta   90.00
_cell.angle_gamma   90.00
#
_symmetry.space_group_name_H-M   'P 1'
#
loop_
_entity.id
_entity.type
_entity.pdbx_description
1 polymer ?
#
loop_
_entity_poly.entity_id
_entity_poly.type
_entity_poly.pdbx_seq_one_letter_code
_entity_poly.pdbx_strand_id
1 'polypeptide(L)'
;MNTHEALRFAESIGLFTGWIITENPQPLLEGLLEGQPAWVSLAEMFVERRIVQTEGMVSGTVVFTAAVPADGDPPKDRSLITWAEELGHPWLLAVDNECAYWGGLGDIQIDALLRWFVCRHPSSVRWQEVRFTTDLARRLQRGLFEHGWSINHNLVGEGRSGRLDLWAGCHERCILEHPPTHRLSALNTGLRLTLRTATWTAEAIDEEDCPIDDITGRVSRQPLA
;
A
#
# COMPACT_ATOMS: atom_id res chain seq x y z
N MET A 1 2.37 -3.54 5.70
CA MET A 1 3.19 -3.22 4.51
C MET A 1 4.37 -2.44 5.05
N ASN A 2 5.59 -2.93 4.84
CA ASN A 2 6.75 -2.22 5.35
C ASN A 2 7.18 -1.10 4.39
N THR A 3 7.87 -0.09 4.89
CA THR A 3 8.32 1.09 4.14
C THR A 3 9.23 0.71 2.99
N HIS A 4 10.10 -0.30 3.18
CA HIS A 4 11.00 -0.80 2.15
C HIS A 4 10.22 -1.36 0.93
N GLU A 5 9.21 -2.19 1.16
CA GLU A 5 8.33 -2.76 0.14
C GLU A 5 7.55 -1.68 -0.61
N ALA A 6 7.04 -0.68 0.12
CA ALA A 6 6.32 0.44 -0.49
C ALA A 6 7.23 1.27 -1.40
N LEU A 7 8.44 1.63 -0.95
CA LEU A 7 9.42 2.36 -1.77
C LEU A 7 9.92 1.52 -2.96
N ARG A 8 10.06 0.19 -2.81
CA ARG A 8 10.37 -0.72 -3.93
C ARG A 8 9.24 -0.75 -4.95
N PHE A 9 8.00 -0.77 -4.49
CA PHE A 9 6.87 -0.69 -5.39
C PHE A 9 6.85 0.65 -6.14
N ALA A 10 7.07 1.78 -5.45
CA ALA A 10 7.17 3.11 -6.07
C ALA A 10 8.20 3.14 -7.21
N GLU A 11 9.41 2.64 -6.96
CA GLU A 11 10.45 2.49 -8.00
C GLU A 11 9.95 1.64 -9.18
N SER A 12 9.30 0.52 -8.90
CA SER A 12 8.83 -0.42 -9.94
C SER A 12 7.73 0.13 -10.86
N ILE A 13 6.98 1.14 -10.42
CA ILE A 13 5.96 1.83 -11.21
C ILE A 13 6.45 3.15 -11.83
N GLY A 14 7.76 3.39 -11.80
CA GLY A 14 8.41 4.50 -12.49
C GLY A 14 8.60 5.77 -11.66
N LEU A 15 8.37 5.73 -10.35
CA LEU A 15 8.59 6.87 -9.46
C LEU A 15 10.05 6.90 -8.98
N PHE A 16 10.98 7.18 -9.90
CA PHE A 16 12.41 6.95 -9.67
C PHE A 16 13.09 7.99 -8.77
N THR A 17 12.69 9.26 -8.88
CA THR A 17 13.31 10.40 -8.21
C THR A 17 12.28 11.25 -7.52
N GLY A 18 12.69 11.98 -6.49
CA GLY A 18 11.82 12.92 -5.83
C GLY A 18 12.33 13.41 -4.49
N TRP A 19 11.42 13.95 -3.68
CA TRP A 19 11.70 14.43 -2.34
C TRP A 19 11.25 13.40 -1.31
N ILE A 20 12.09 13.16 -0.30
CA ILE A 20 11.76 12.32 0.85
C ILE A 20 11.94 13.10 2.15
N ILE A 21 11.01 12.95 3.09
CA ILE A 21 11.09 13.53 4.43
C ILE A 21 10.67 12.49 5.46
N THR A 22 11.33 12.51 6.63
CA THR A 22 10.96 11.71 7.79
C THR A 22 10.51 12.64 8.91
N GLU A 23 9.34 12.40 9.50
CA GLU A 23 8.81 13.28 10.57
C GLU A 23 9.43 13.00 11.93
N ASN A 24 9.98 11.79 12.11
CA ASN A 24 10.70 11.34 13.30
C ASN A 24 11.99 10.63 12.86
N PRO A 25 12.96 10.36 13.76
CA PRO A 25 14.13 9.57 13.42
C PRO A 25 13.72 8.20 12.88
N GLN A 26 14.07 7.91 11.63
CA GLN A 26 13.71 6.67 10.95
C GLN A 26 14.92 5.74 10.90
N PRO A 27 14.97 4.67 11.72
CA PRO A 27 16.08 3.72 11.65
C PRO A 27 16.09 2.94 10.32
N LEU A 28 15.02 3.04 9.53
CA LEU A 28 14.88 2.41 8.22
C LEU A 28 15.54 3.21 7.10
N LEU A 29 15.86 4.48 7.34
CA LEU A 29 16.38 5.40 6.33
C LEU A 29 17.68 6.04 6.78
N GLU A 30 18.81 5.54 6.23
CA GLU A 30 20.13 6.04 6.59
C GLU A 30 20.47 7.36 5.85
N GLY A 31 21.09 8.28 6.57
CA GLY A 31 21.58 9.55 6.01
C GLY A 31 20.50 10.57 5.69
N LEU A 32 19.28 10.41 6.22
CA LEU A 32 18.23 11.43 6.17
C LEU A 32 18.16 12.18 7.50
N LEU A 33 17.97 13.50 7.42
CA LEU A 33 17.75 14.36 8.58
C LEU A 33 16.26 14.50 8.85
N GLU A 34 15.86 14.30 10.10
CA GLU A 34 14.48 14.48 10.55
C GLU A 34 13.95 15.88 10.22
N GLY A 35 12.72 15.94 9.71
CA GLY A 35 12.03 17.18 9.38
C GLY A 35 12.60 17.94 8.18
N GLN A 36 13.62 17.42 7.50
CA GLN A 36 14.25 18.06 6.34
C GLN A 36 14.02 17.25 5.07
N PRO A 37 13.27 17.77 4.09
CA PRO A 37 13.17 17.15 2.77
C PRO A 37 14.55 16.98 2.13
N ALA A 38 14.82 15.80 1.62
CA ALA A 38 16.01 15.48 0.85
C ALA A 38 15.63 15.04 -0.56
N TRP A 39 16.35 15.55 -1.56
CA TRP A 39 16.25 15.05 -2.93
C TRP A 39 16.93 13.68 -3.03
N VAL A 40 16.24 12.70 -3.61
CA VAL A 40 16.72 11.32 -3.69
C VAL A 40 16.41 10.66 -5.03
N SER A 41 17.26 9.69 -5.37
CA SER A 41 17.00 8.64 -6.35
C SER A 41 16.73 7.34 -5.60
N LEU A 42 15.56 6.72 -5.79
CA LEU A 42 15.23 5.47 -5.09
C LEU A 42 16.22 4.35 -5.42
N ALA A 43 16.65 4.27 -6.69
CA ALA A 43 17.63 3.28 -7.14
C ALA A 43 18.96 3.41 -6.38
N GLU A 44 19.45 4.64 -6.22
CA GLU A 44 20.67 4.91 -5.45
C GLU A 44 20.49 4.57 -3.97
N MET A 45 19.38 5.01 -3.36
CA MET A 45 19.10 4.69 -1.95
C MET A 45 19.06 3.18 -1.69
N PHE A 46 18.51 2.39 -2.62
CA PHE A 46 18.50 0.94 -2.51
C PHE A 46 19.88 0.30 -2.73
N VAL A 47 20.65 0.78 -3.70
CA VAL A 47 22.02 0.29 -3.98
C VAL A 47 22.94 0.57 -2.79
N GLU A 48 22.83 1.77 -2.21
CA GLU A 48 23.59 2.20 -1.02
C GLU A 48 23.07 1.59 0.28
N ARG A 49 22.01 0.77 0.23
CA ARG A 49 21.35 0.15 1.40
C ARG A 49 20.85 1.16 2.42
N ARG A 50 20.57 2.39 1.97
CA ARG A 50 19.99 3.45 2.80
C ARG A 50 18.52 3.20 3.13
N ILE A 51 17.85 2.28 2.45
CA ILE A 51 16.50 1.80 2.79
C ILE A 51 16.66 0.39 3.37
N VAL A 52 16.52 0.26 4.68
CA VAL A 52 16.70 -1.01 5.39
C VAL A 52 15.37 -1.77 5.41
N GLN A 53 15.42 -3.05 5.02
CA GLN A 53 14.29 -3.95 5.21
C GLN A 53 14.26 -4.41 6.68
N THR A 54 13.19 -4.09 7.38
CA THR A 54 12.94 -4.58 8.74
C THR A 54 11.59 -5.27 8.84
N GLU A 55 11.53 -6.26 9.72
CA GLU A 55 10.29 -6.88 10.15
C GLU A 55 9.86 -6.26 11.49
N GLY A 56 8.55 -6.02 11.63
CA GLY A 56 7.97 -5.48 12.86
C GLY A 56 7.66 -3.98 12.81
N MET A 57 6.96 -3.54 13.86
CA MET A 57 6.51 -2.16 14.03
C MET A 57 7.71 -1.28 14.36
N VAL A 58 7.90 -0.23 13.56
CA VAL A 58 8.93 0.78 13.77
C VAL A 58 8.24 2.12 13.65
N SER A 59 8.08 2.81 14.78
CA SER A 59 7.32 4.05 14.81
C SER A 59 7.89 5.14 13.90
N GLY A 60 6.98 5.88 13.28
CA GLY A 60 7.25 7.14 12.60
C GLY A 60 6.79 7.15 11.15
N THR A 61 6.99 8.30 10.53
CA THR A 61 6.43 8.62 9.23
C THR A 61 7.53 8.83 8.19
N VAL A 62 7.31 8.31 6.98
CA VAL A 62 8.11 8.58 5.79
C VAL A 62 7.18 9.07 4.70
N VAL A 63 7.47 10.24 4.13
CA VAL A 63 6.78 10.73 2.93
C VAL A 63 7.77 10.76 1.79
N PHE A 64 7.42 10.14 0.67
CA PHE A 64 8.10 10.24 -0.61
C PHE A 64 7.16 10.86 -1.64
N THR A 65 7.63 11.88 -2.36
CA THR A 65 6.90 12.52 -3.45
C THR A 65 7.73 12.42 -4.71
N ALA A 66 7.16 11.82 -5.76
CA ALA A 66 7.79 11.78 -7.07
C ALA A 66 7.87 13.20 -7.63
N ALA A 67 9.04 13.60 -8.11
CA ALA A 67 9.25 14.94 -8.65
C ALA A 67 10.41 14.94 -9.66
N VAL A 68 10.51 16.01 -10.44
CA VAL A 68 11.64 16.32 -11.33
C VAL A 68 12.34 17.61 -10.88
N PRO A 69 13.63 17.83 -11.22
CA PRO A 69 14.34 19.04 -10.79
C PRO A 69 13.68 20.36 -11.20
N ALA A 70 12.86 20.34 -12.25
CA ALA A 70 12.11 21.51 -12.72
C ALA A 70 10.99 21.94 -11.76
N ASP A 71 10.54 21.07 -10.86
CA ASP A 71 9.51 21.38 -9.85
C ASP A 71 10.05 22.26 -8.71
N GLY A 72 11.38 22.34 -8.57
CA GLY A 72 12.05 23.10 -7.52
C GLY A 72 11.99 22.43 -6.14
N ASP A 73 12.35 23.20 -5.13
CA ASP A 73 12.38 22.75 -3.74
C ASP A 73 10.98 22.82 -3.10
N PRO A 74 10.61 21.86 -2.25
CA PRO A 74 9.35 21.91 -1.52
C PRO A 74 9.38 23.09 -0.53
N PRO A 75 8.28 23.84 -0.42
CA PRO A 75 8.21 24.99 0.46
C PRO A 75 8.14 24.57 1.93
N LYS A 76 8.65 25.44 2.81
CA LYS A 76 8.80 25.14 4.26
C LYS A 76 7.54 25.37 5.09
N ASP A 77 6.52 25.99 4.51
CA ASP A 77 5.30 26.44 5.19
C ASP A 77 4.13 25.44 5.08
N ARG A 78 4.30 24.32 4.38
CA ARG A 78 3.30 23.26 4.23
C ARG A 78 3.93 21.88 4.11
N SER A 79 3.08 20.85 4.20
CA SER A 79 3.53 19.46 4.10
C SER A 79 4.00 19.11 2.69
N LEU A 80 4.89 18.11 2.59
CA LEU A 80 5.37 17.61 1.31
C LEU A 80 4.24 17.01 0.44
N ILE A 81 3.25 16.37 1.08
CA ILE A 81 2.05 15.86 0.39
C ILE A 81 1.25 16.99 -0.23
N THR A 82 0.97 18.06 0.52
CA THR A 82 0.20 19.21 0.01
C THR A 82 0.91 19.82 -1.20
N TRP A 83 2.23 19.94 -1.13
CA TRP A 83 3.02 20.41 -2.28
C TRP A 83 2.94 19.46 -3.49
N ALA A 84 3.02 18.15 -3.27
CA ALA A 84 2.83 17.15 -4.32
C ALA A 84 1.47 17.28 -5.01
N GLU A 85 0.41 17.40 -4.22
CA GLU A 85 -0.97 17.49 -4.70
C GLU A 85 -1.21 18.75 -5.55
N GLU A 86 -0.65 19.89 -5.14
CA GLU A 86 -0.73 21.13 -5.91
C GLU A 86 -0.08 21.02 -7.29
N LEU A 87 0.99 20.22 -7.41
CA LEU A 87 1.69 19.95 -8.66
C LEU A 87 1.10 18.76 -9.43
N GLY A 88 0.13 18.04 -8.87
CA GLY A 88 -0.44 16.83 -9.45
C GLY A 88 0.54 15.65 -9.48
N HIS A 89 1.49 15.61 -8.55
CA HIS A 89 2.53 14.59 -8.49
C HIS A 89 2.13 13.38 -7.61
N PRO A 90 2.54 12.16 -8.00
CA PRO A 90 2.39 10.98 -7.16
C PRO A 90 3.14 11.09 -5.83
N TRP A 91 2.54 10.55 -4.78
CA TRP A 91 3.16 10.49 -3.46
C TRP A 91 2.84 9.18 -2.71
N LEU A 92 3.71 8.87 -1.76
CA LEU A 92 3.65 7.76 -0.82
C LEU A 92 3.86 8.30 0.59
N LEU A 93 2.98 7.93 1.52
CA LEU A 93 3.14 8.13 2.96
C LEU A 93 3.16 6.78 3.63
N ALA A 94 4.27 6.39 4.24
CA ALA A 94 4.38 5.19 5.06
C ALA A 94 4.37 5.58 6.54
N VAL A 95 3.54 4.90 7.34
CA VAL A 95 3.35 5.15 8.77
C VAL A 95 3.62 3.88 9.56
N ASP A 96 4.48 4.01 10.57
CA ASP A 96 4.85 2.99 11.56
C ASP A 96 5.38 1.68 10.96
N ASN A 97 5.85 1.70 9.70
CA ASN A 97 6.25 0.52 8.93
C ASN A 97 5.11 -0.51 8.75
N GLU A 98 3.86 -0.09 8.91
CA GLU A 98 2.68 -0.97 8.88
C GLU A 98 1.69 -0.57 7.80
N CYS A 99 1.45 0.73 7.66
CA CYS A 99 0.48 1.31 6.74
C CYS A 99 1.18 2.13 5.67
N ALA A 100 0.64 2.12 4.46
CA ALA A 100 1.07 3.07 3.45
C ALA A 100 -0.11 3.61 2.65
N TYR A 101 -0.09 4.92 2.48
CA TYR A 101 -1.08 5.72 1.77
C TYR A 101 -0.47 6.19 0.47
N TRP A 102 -1.27 6.20 -0.58
CA TRP A 102 -0.84 6.57 -1.92
C TRP A 102 -1.76 7.66 -2.47
N GLY A 103 -1.19 8.63 -3.17
CA GLY A 103 -1.96 9.67 -3.86
C GLY A 103 -1.30 10.11 -5.18
N GLY A 104 -2.06 10.82 -6.00
CA GLY A 104 -1.58 11.34 -7.29
C GLY A 104 -1.26 10.28 -8.35
N LEU A 105 -1.67 9.01 -8.14
CA LEU A 105 -1.44 7.92 -9.09
C LEU A 105 -2.45 7.98 -10.25
N GLY A 106 -1.97 7.73 -11.47
CA GLY A 106 -2.84 7.50 -12.63
C GLY A 106 -3.42 6.09 -12.68
N ASP A 107 -4.44 5.85 -13.50
CA ASP A 107 -5.17 4.57 -13.60
C ASP A 107 -4.26 3.34 -13.77
N ILE A 108 -3.22 3.45 -14.61
CA ILE A 108 -2.25 2.36 -14.85
C ILE A 108 -1.46 2.02 -13.58
N GLN A 109 -1.11 3.04 -12.80
CA GLN A 109 -0.36 2.89 -11.55
C GLN A 109 -1.26 2.35 -10.44
N ILE A 110 -2.53 2.77 -10.40
CA ILE A 110 -3.55 2.23 -9.49
C ILE A 110 -3.75 0.73 -9.77
N ASP A 111 -3.85 0.32 -11.04
CA ASP A 111 -3.95 -1.09 -11.41
C ASP A 111 -2.70 -1.90 -11.03
N ALA A 112 -1.51 -1.30 -11.14
CA ALA A 112 -0.28 -1.91 -10.65
C ALA A 112 -0.30 -2.07 -9.12
N LEU A 113 -0.77 -1.04 -8.40
CA LEU A 113 -0.86 -1.02 -6.94
C LEU A 113 -1.80 -2.10 -6.43
N LEU A 114 -2.98 -2.25 -7.05
CA LEU A 114 -3.94 -3.28 -6.69
C LEU A 114 -3.39 -4.70 -6.95
N ARG A 115 -2.72 -4.92 -8.09
CA ARG A 115 -2.06 -6.22 -8.36
C ARG A 115 -0.97 -6.52 -7.37
N TRP A 116 -0.11 -5.55 -7.11
CA TRP A 116 0.96 -5.66 -6.12
C TRP A 116 0.41 -5.98 -4.73
N PHE A 117 -0.64 -5.27 -4.29
CA PHE A 117 -1.30 -5.48 -3.01
C PHE A 117 -1.87 -6.90 -2.86
N VAL A 118 -2.58 -7.40 -3.88
CA VAL A 118 -3.16 -8.74 -3.90
C VAL A 118 -2.10 -9.84 -3.94
N CYS A 119 -0.97 -9.58 -4.58
CA CYS A 119 0.11 -10.55 -4.75
C CYS A 119 1.23 -10.44 -3.70
N ARG A 120 1.10 -9.57 -2.69
CA ARG A 120 2.12 -9.48 -1.65
C ARG A 120 2.12 -10.75 -0.78
N HIS A 121 3.26 -11.02 -0.14
CA HIS A 121 3.51 -12.21 0.69
C HIS A 121 2.39 -12.45 1.72
N PRO A 122 1.94 -13.72 1.93
CA PRO A 122 2.54 -15.00 1.53
C PRO A 122 2.27 -15.49 0.11
N SER A 123 1.66 -14.68 -0.76
CA SER A 123 1.57 -15.04 -2.17
C SER A 123 2.97 -15.04 -2.83
N SER A 124 3.39 -16.18 -3.39
CA SER A 124 4.64 -16.31 -4.18
C SER A 124 4.48 -15.84 -5.64
N VAL A 125 3.32 -15.27 -5.97
CA VAL A 125 2.94 -14.92 -7.33
C VAL A 125 3.51 -13.56 -7.71
N ARG A 126 4.17 -13.49 -8.87
CA ARG A 126 4.69 -12.22 -9.40
C ARG A 126 3.54 -11.34 -9.86
N TRP A 127 3.37 -10.20 -9.21
CA TRP A 127 2.25 -9.29 -9.47
C TRP A 127 2.25 -8.71 -10.89
N GLN A 128 3.42 -8.60 -11.52
CA GLN A 128 3.56 -8.13 -12.91
C GLN A 128 3.01 -9.14 -13.93
N GLU A 129 2.99 -10.42 -13.58
CA GLU A 129 2.58 -11.51 -14.46
C GLU A 129 1.08 -11.79 -14.38
N VAL A 130 0.37 -11.20 -13.40
CA VAL A 130 -1.07 -11.41 -13.21
C VAL A 130 -1.94 -10.29 -13.78
N ARG A 131 -3.20 -10.62 -14.01
CA ARG A 131 -4.25 -9.71 -14.46
C ARG A 131 -5.51 -9.90 -13.64
N PHE A 132 -6.34 -8.87 -13.58
CA PHE A 132 -7.72 -8.96 -13.11
C PHE A 132 -8.67 -9.17 -14.28
N THR A 133 -9.81 -9.81 -14.04
CA THR A 133 -10.95 -9.64 -14.94
C THR A 133 -11.42 -8.17 -14.91
N THR A 134 -12.03 -7.69 -16.00
CA THR A 134 -12.51 -6.30 -16.08
C THR A 134 -13.48 -5.95 -14.95
N ASP A 135 -14.34 -6.90 -14.56
CA ASP A 135 -15.28 -6.73 -13.46
C ASP A 135 -14.55 -6.58 -12.12
N LEU A 136 -13.58 -7.46 -11.85
CA LEU A 136 -12.79 -7.40 -10.62
C LEU A 136 -11.98 -6.11 -10.53
N ALA A 137 -11.31 -5.70 -11.62
CA ALA A 137 -10.54 -4.46 -11.65
C ALA A 137 -11.42 -3.25 -11.24
N ARG A 138 -12.62 -3.15 -11.81
CA ARG A 138 -13.58 -2.09 -11.49
C ARG A 138 -14.02 -2.13 -10.03
N ARG A 139 -14.30 -3.32 -9.49
CA ARG A 139 -14.69 -3.50 -8.07
C ARG A 139 -13.56 -3.09 -7.14
N LEU A 140 -12.33 -3.51 -7.43
CA LEU A 140 -11.16 -3.16 -6.61
C LEU A 140 -10.86 -1.66 -6.65
N GLN A 141 -10.85 -1.05 -7.83
CA GLN A 141 -10.64 0.39 -7.98
C GLN A 141 -11.72 1.18 -7.22
N ARG A 142 -12.99 0.87 -7.47
CA ARG A 142 -14.11 1.53 -6.77
C ARG A 142 -13.98 1.38 -5.26
N GLY A 143 -13.70 0.17 -4.79
CA GLY A 143 -13.56 -0.10 -3.37
C GLY A 143 -12.36 0.61 -2.73
N LEU A 144 -11.24 0.74 -3.45
CA LEU A 144 -10.07 1.49 -2.99
C LEU A 144 -10.45 2.95 -2.66
N PHE A 145 -11.25 3.60 -3.50
CA PHE A 145 -11.65 5.00 -3.32
C PHE A 145 -12.85 5.20 -2.39
N GLU A 146 -13.76 4.24 -2.30
CA GLU A 146 -14.94 4.35 -1.44
C GLU A 146 -14.64 3.98 0.01
N HIS A 147 -13.83 2.94 0.24
CA HIS A 147 -13.72 2.31 1.56
C HIS A 147 -12.42 1.52 1.80
N GLY A 148 -11.41 1.65 0.94
CA GLY A 148 -10.16 0.91 1.04
C GLY A 148 -10.29 -0.62 1.00
N TRP A 149 -9.14 -1.31 1.05
CA TRP A 149 -9.05 -2.77 1.17
C TRP A 149 -8.11 -3.23 2.28
N SER A 150 -8.56 -4.22 3.03
CA SER A 150 -7.75 -5.02 3.95
C SER A 150 -7.66 -6.45 3.42
N ILE A 151 -6.46 -7.04 3.52
CA ILE A 151 -6.17 -8.38 2.98
C ILE A 151 -5.83 -9.32 4.12
N ASN A 152 -6.50 -10.47 4.17
CA ASN A 152 -6.19 -11.52 5.10
C ASN A 152 -5.16 -12.49 4.50
N HIS A 153 -3.91 -12.30 4.87
CA HIS A 153 -2.79 -13.14 4.44
C HIS A 153 -2.71 -14.50 5.16
N ASN A 154 -3.36 -14.67 6.31
CA ASN A 154 -3.30 -15.88 7.13
C ASN A 154 -4.35 -16.94 6.75
N LEU A 155 -5.35 -16.61 5.93
CA LEU A 155 -6.34 -17.57 5.42
C LEU A 155 -5.93 -18.23 4.08
N VAL A 156 -4.80 -17.82 3.52
CA VAL A 156 -4.13 -18.54 2.44
C VAL A 156 -3.35 -19.68 3.08
N GLY A 157 -4.06 -20.75 3.45
CA GLY A 157 -3.46 -21.91 4.12
C GLY A 157 -2.26 -22.49 3.38
N GLU A 158 -1.34 -23.11 4.12
CA GLU A 158 -0.19 -23.81 3.56
C GLU A 158 -0.64 -24.80 2.47
N GLY A 159 -0.15 -24.60 1.23
CA GLY A 159 -0.42 -25.47 0.10
C GLY A 159 -1.48 -25.01 -0.92
N ARG A 160 -2.06 -23.80 -0.78
CA ARG A 160 -3.01 -23.25 -1.78
C ARG A 160 -2.60 -21.86 -2.29
N SER A 161 -1.58 -21.81 -3.13
CA SER A 161 -1.28 -20.61 -3.92
C SER A 161 -2.47 -20.31 -4.85
N GLY A 162 -3.16 -19.19 -4.60
CA GLY A 162 -4.21 -18.71 -5.52
C GLY A 162 -5.61 -18.59 -4.96
N ARG A 163 -5.81 -18.53 -3.63
CA ARG A 163 -7.05 -18.02 -3.04
C ARG A 163 -6.73 -17.05 -1.91
N LEU A 164 -7.41 -15.92 -1.83
CA LEU A 164 -7.29 -14.95 -0.74
C LEU A 164 -8.61 -14.19 -0.55
N ASP A 165 -8.83 -13.70 0.67
CA ASP A 165 -10.04 -12.95 1.01
C ASP A 165 -9.66 -11.49 1.32
N LEU A 166 -10.38 -10.57 0.67
CA LEU A 166 -10.30 -9.12 0.87
C LEU A 166 -11.56 -8.64 1.58
N TRP A 167 -11.38 -7.69 2.50
CA TRP A 167 -12.45 -7.08 3.27
C TRP A 167 -12.37 -5.57 3.17
N ALA A 168 -13.53 -4.96 2.96
CA ALA A 168 -13.68 -3.55 2.63
C ALA A 168 -14.44 -2.80 3.74
N GLY A 169 -13.89 -1.68 4.20
CA GLY A 169 -14.56 -0.82 5.19
C GLY A 169 -14.78 -1.42 6.57
N CYS A 170 -14.12 -2.53 6.92
CA CYS A 170 -14.38 -3.23 8.18
C CYS A 170 -13.55 -2.72 9.39
N HIS A 171 -12.31 -2.23 9.20
CA HIS A 171 -11.35 -2.15 10.32
C HIS A 171 -10.91 -0.75 10.76
N GLU A 172 -11.47 0.34 10.22
CA GLU A 172 -10.95 1.73 10.39
C GLU A 172 -9.46 1.95 10.02
N ARG A 173 -8.71 0.87 9.75
CA ARG A 173 -7.30 0.80 9.38
C ARG A 173 -7.20 0.03 8.09
N CYS A 174 -7.11 0.77 6.99
CA CYS A 174 -6.92 0.19 5.68
C CYS A 174 -5.43 0.06 5.38
N ILE A 175 -5.01 -1.11 4.90
CA ILE A 175 -3.60 -1.33 4.54
C ILE A 175 -3.26 -0.68 3.20
N LEU A 176 -4.25 -0.46 2.34
CA LEU A 176 -4.13 0.22 1.06
C LEU A 176 -5.17 1.34 0.98
N GLU A 177 -4.78 2.54 1.42
CA GLU A 177 -5.66 3.70 1.47
C GLU A 177 -5.21 4.80 0.49
N HIS A 178 -6.18 5.47 -0.11
CA HIS A 178 -6.00 6.73 -0.82
C HIS A 178 -6.42 7.86 0.14
N PRO A 179 -5.83 9.08 0.10
CA PRO A 179 -6.20 10.17 1.00
C PRO A 179 -7.71 10.35 1.16
N PRO A 180 -8.17 10.73 2.36
CA PRO A 180 -9.49 10.38 2.89
C PRO A 180 -10.60 11.12 2.14
N THR A 181 -11.51 10.37 1.52
CA THR A 181 -12.81 10.88 1.09
C THR A 181 -13.91 10.53 2.10
N HIS A 182 -13.79 9.43 2.86
CA HIS A 182 -14.85 8.96 3.75
C HIS A 182 -14.31 8.26 5.00
N ARG A 183 -15.06 8.37 6.12
CA ARG A 183 -14.89 7.46 7.26
C ARG A 183 -15.25 6.06 6.79
N LEU A 184 -14.36 5.10 7.02
CA LEU A 184 -14.56 3.67 6.75
C LEU A 184 -15.78 3.17 7.55
N SER A 185 -16.97 3.31 6.97
CA SER A 185 -18.20 2.77 7.55
C SER A 185 -18.32 1.29 7.21
N ALA A 186 -18.82 0.50 8.16
CA ALA A 186 -19.06 -0.94 8.11
C ALA A 186 -19.97 -1.38 6.94
N LEU A 187 -19.40 -1.42 5.73
CA LEU A 187 -20.05 -1.89 4.51
C LEU A 187 -20.12 -3.42 4.44
N ASN A 188 -19.41 -4.12 5.34
CA ASN A 188 -19.27 -5.58 5.40
C ASN A 188 -19.15 -6.23 4.01
N THR A 189 -18.35 -5.63 3.13
CA THR A 189 -18.15 -6.13 1.78
C THR A 189 -16.92 -7.01 1.76
N GLY A 190 -17.11 -8.26 1.32
CA GLY A 190 -16.06 -9.26 1.27
C GLY A 190 -15.87 -9.80 -0.15
N LEU A 191 -14.61 -9.87 -0.60
CA LEU A 191 -14.25 -10.50 -1.88
C LEU A 191 -13.33 -11.69 -1.65
N ARG A 192 -13.71 -12.84 -2.18
CA ARG A 192 -12.84 -14.00 -2.27
C ARG A 192 -12.22 -14.07 -3.64
N LEU A 193 -10.94 -13.77 -3.72
CA LEU A 193 -10.19 -13.82 -4.97
C LEU A 193 -9.65 -15.23 -5.22
N THR A 194 -9.75 -15.69 -6.46
CA THR A 194 -9.16 -16.95 -6.94
C THR A 194 -8.29 -16.70 -8.17
N LEU A 195 -7.04 -17.18 -8.14
CA LEU A 195 -6.09 -17.11 -9.23
C LEU A 195 -6.21 -18.34 -10.12
N ARG A 196 -6.50 -18.14 -11.41
CA ARG A 196 -6.53 -19.19 -12.43
C ARG A 196 -5.70 -18.76 -13.62
N THR A 197 -4.65 -19.52 -13.95
CA THR A 197 -3.82 -19.26 -15.15
C THR A 197 -3.36 -17.79 -15.24
N ALA A 198 -2.82 -17.25 -14.14
CA ALA A 198 -2.41 -15.85 -13.98
C ALA A 198 -3.53 -14.78 -13.99
N THR A 199 -4.80 -15.17 -13.96
CA THR A 199 -5.92 -14.25 -13.87
C THR A 199 -6.63 -14.37 -12.52
N TRP A 200 -6.72 -13.27 -11.80
CA TRP A 200 -7.53 -13.16 -10.59
C TRP A 200 -9.00 -12.96 -10.96
N THR A 201 -9.85 -13.73 -10.31
CA THR A 201 -11.32 -13.67 -10.37
C THR A 201 -11.85 -13.50 -8.95
N ALA A 202 -13.10 -13.07 -8.78
CA ALA A 202 -13.68 -12.86 -7.46
C ALA A 202 -15.12 -13.36 -7.35
N GLU A 203 -15.45 -13.86 -6.16
CA GLU A 203 -16.81 -14.07 -5.69
C GLU A 203 -17.06 -13.19 -4.45
N ALA A 204 -18.30 -12.74 -4.26
CA ALA A 204 -18.68 -11.99 -3.06
C ALA A 204 -18.82 -12.97 -1.88
N ILE A 205 -18.39 -12.54 -0.70
CA ILE A 205 -18.51 -13.28 0.58
C ILE A 205 -19.13 -12.40 1.67
N ASP A 206 -20.07 -11.54 1.28
CA ASP A 206 -20.71 -10.54 2.15
C ASP A 206 -21.54 -11.16 3.30
N GLU A 207 -21.87 -12.45 3.19
CA GLU A 207 -22.55 -13.25 4.22
C GLU A 207 -21.59 -13.82 5.28
N GLU A 208 -20.27 -13.79 5.04
CA GLU A 208 -19.26 -14.23 6.01
C GLU A 208 -18.89 -13.07 6.96
N ASP A 209 -18.48 -13.39 8.18
CA ASP A 209 -17.94 -12.39 9.11
C ASP A 209 -16.48 -12.10 8.77
N CYS A 210 -16.10 -10.82 8.83
CA CYS A 210 -14.69 -10.47 8.66
C CYS A 210 -13.85 -11.07 9.81
N PRO A 211 -12.86 -11.92 9.50
CA PRO A 211 -12.08 -12.62 10.51
C PRO A 211 -10.94 -11.77 11.07
N ILE A 212 -10.74 -10.54 10.58
CA ILE A 212 -9.70 -9.63 11.04
C ILE A 212 -10.26 -8.83 12.22
N ASP A 213 -9.52 -8.81 13.32
CA ASP A 213 -9.84 -8.05 14.52
C ASP A 213 -9.52 -6.56 14.32
N ASP A 214 -10.48 -5.67 14.57
CA ASP A 214 -10.36 -4.21 14.34
C ASP A 214 -9.25 -3.56 15.16
N ILE A 215 -8.99 -4.08 16.36
CA ILE A 215 -8.03 -3.49 17.30
C ILE A 215 -6.60 -3.86 16.92
N THR A 216 -6.39 -5.13 16.57
CA THR A 216 -5.07 -5.71 16.35
C THR A 216 -4.71 -5.82 14.88
N GLY A 217 -5.67 -5.72 13.95
CA GLY A 217 -5.48 -5.95 12.52
C GLY A 217 -5.07 -7.40 12.19
N ARG A 218 -5.25 -8.33 13.14
CA ARG A 218 -4.84 -9.74 13.02
C ARG A 218 -6.06 -10.64 12.93
N VAL A 219 -5.85 -11.84 12.39
CA VAL A 219 -6.93 -12.83 12.34
C VAL A 219 -7.29 -13.28 13.74
N SER A 220 -8.56 -13.08 14.09
CA SER A 220 -9.22 -13.68 15.24
C SER A 220 -9.02 -15.19 15.13
N ARG A 221 -8.25 -15.80 16.02
CA ARG A 221 -8.13 -17.27 16.07
C ARG A 221 -9.51 -17.84 16.42
N GLN A 222 -10.33 -18.13 15.42
CA GLN A 222 -11.47 -19.01 15.65
C GLN A 222 -10.90 -20.40 16.00
N PRO A 223 -11.40 -21.06 17.06
CA PRO A 223 -11.11 -22.46 17.26
C PRO A 223 -11.60 -23.21 16.02
N LEU A 224 -10.74 -24.01 15.41
CA LEU A 224 -11.16 -24.97 14.39
C LEU A 224 -12.23 -25.87 15.04
N ALA A 225 -13.46 -25.81 14.53
CA ALA A 225 -14.53 -26.75 14.86
C ALA A 225 -14.35 -28.06 14.09
#